data_AF-A0A521JQY8-F1
#
_entry.id   AF-A0A521JQY8-F1
#
_cell.length_a   1.000
_cell.length_b   1.000
_cell.length_c   1.000
_cell.angle_alpha   90.00
_cell.angle_beta   90.00
_cell.angle_gamma   90.00
#
_symmetry.space_group_name_H-M   'P 1'
#
loop_
_entity.id
_entity.type
_entity.pdbx_description
1 polymer ?
#
loop_
_entity_poly.entity_id
_entity_poly.type
_entity_poly.pdbx_seq_one_letter_code
_entity_poly.pdbx_strand_id
1 'polypeptide(L)'
;MRKSICMFYVATEVIMNIIKNNNKSLKGIIILIIVLVVVFSLYRNSGLFYRNGIILPFSLHLNKQEVYLVKGEEFRLIVYRINKRVSFHSTNFRVAGVNFNGRVFAYQTGKTFIVAKVGNKELKCRVKVIDLNKEQLNLHVGESYRLGIKGPAFFAKYKSSNPSVASVNIFGKVKAKSTGITTITVNVKGKILRCSVTVR
;
A
#
# COMPACT_ATOMS: atom_id res chain seq x y z
N MET A 1 5.63 -11.24 -21.37
CA MET A 1 4.71 -12.34 -20.94
C MET A 1 5.36 -13.73 -20.91
N ARG A 2 6.39 -14.04 -21.72
CA ARG A 2 7.03 -15.39 -21.75
C ARG A 2 7.86 -15.80 -20.52
N LYS A 3 8.41 -14.86 -19.71
CA LYS A 3 9.25 -15.22 -18.55
C LYS A 3 8.48 -15.72 -17.31
N SER A 4 7.21 -15.35 -17.12
CA SER A 4 6.41 -15.86 -15.99
C SER A 4 5.88 -17.27 -16.20
N ILE A 5 5.63 -17.67 -17.46
CA ILE A 5 5.13 -19.01 -17.80
C ILE A 5 6.22 -20.07 -17.57
N CYS A 6 7.49 -19.74 -17.89
CA CYS A 6 8.63 -20.62 -17.61
C CYS A 6 8.82 -20.89 -16.11
N MET A 7 8.57 -19.90 -15.25
CA MET A 7 8.78 -20.04 -13.80
C MET A 7 7.70 -20.93 -13.15
N PHE A 8 6.47 -20.91 -13.67
CA PHE A 8 5.41 -21.84 -13.25
C PHE A 8 5.67 -23.28 -13.70
N TYR A 9 6.19 -23.48 -14.91
CA TYR A 9 6.47 -24.81 -15.46
C TYR A 9 7.59 -25.54 -14.70
N VAL A 10 8.66 -24.80 -14.35
CA VAL A 10 9.75 -25.34 -13.51
C VAL A 10 9.25 -25.69 -12.10
N ALA A 11 8.32 -24.89 -11.54
CA ALA A 11 7.73 -25.21 -10.24
C ALA A 11 6.89 -26.50 -10.28
N THR A 12 6.13 -26.75 -11.35
CA THR A 12 5.33 -27.98 -11.48
C THR A 12 6.16 -29.24 -11.67
N GLU A 13 7.27 -29.20 -12.43
CA GLU A 13 8.15 -30.36 -12.58
C GLU A 13 8.89 -30.71 -11.29
N VAL A 14 9.34 -29.70 -10.54
CA VAL A 14 9.96 -29.90 -9.23
C VAL A 14 8.97 -30.54 -8.24
N ILE A 15 7.70 -30.10 -8.24
CA ILE A 15 6.64 -30.69 -7.41
C ILE A 15 6.38 -32.17 -7.77
N MET A 16 6.35 -32.50 -9.07
CA MET A 16 6.15 -33.89 -9.51
C MET A 16 7.34 -34.81 -9.11
N ASN A 17 8.58 -34.29 -9.14
CA ASN A 17 9.75 -35.04 -8.67
C ASN A 17 9.78 -35.21 -7.14
N ILE A 18 9.19 -34.27 -6.38
CA ILE A 18 9.06 -34.32 -4.91
C ILE A 18 8.09 -35.42 -4.45
N ILE A 19 7.00 -35.65 -5.18
CA ILE A 19 6.02 -36.70 -4.87
C ILE A 19 6.65 -38.09 -5.06
N LYS A 20 7.53 -38.24 -6.06
CA LYS A 20 8.13 -39.52 -6.47
C LYS A 20 9.23 -40.05 -5.54
N ASN A 21 9.80 -39.22 -4.66
CA ASN A 21 10.91 -39.62 -3.78
C ASN A 21 10.40 -40.12 -2.41
N ASN A 22 10.86 -41.28 -1.93
CA ASN A 22 10.35 -41.93 -0.71
C ASN A 22 11.08 -41.53 0.60
N ASN A 23 12.10 -40.67 0.53
CA ASN A 23 12.87 -40.30 1.72
C ASN A 23 12.13 -39.23 2.57
N LYS A 24 11.57 -39.66 3.71
CA LYS A 24 10.76 -38.85 4.64
C LYS A 24 11.51 -37.61 5.16
N SER A 25 12.82 -37.73 5.41
CA SER A 25 13.67 -36.63 5.88
C SER A 25 13.90 -35.57 4.80
N LEU A 26 14.04 -35.99 3.54
CA LEU A 26 14.24 -35.08 2.40
C LEU A 26 12.98 -34.25 2.11
N LYS A 27 11.78 -34.87 2.20
CA LYS A 27 10.50 -34.15 2.08
C LYS A 27 10.36 -33.05 3.14
N GLY A 28 10.77 -33.33 4.39
CA GLY A 28 10.76 -32.35 5.48
C GLY A 28 11.66 -31.14 5.22
N ILE A 29 12.89 -31.36 4.73
CA ILE A 29 13.84 -30.30 4.38
C ILE A 29 13.30 -29.43 3.24
N ILE A 30 12.72 -30.04 2.21
CA ILE A 30 12.15 -29.30 1.08
C ILE A 30 10.96 -28.45 1.50
N ILE A 31 10.06 -28.97 2.35
CA ILE A 31 8.94 -28.20 2.91
C ILE A 31 9.46 -27.00 3.73
N LEU A 32 10.50 -27.19 4.55
CA LEU A 32 11.12 -26.10 5.32
C LEU A 32 11.70 -25.01 4.40
N ILE A 33 12.37 -25.38 3.31
CA ILE A 33 12.90 -24.44 2.31
C ILE A 33 11.75 -23.66 1.64
N ILE A 34 10.67 -24.34 1.26
CA ILE A 34 9.49 -23.70 0.68
C ILE A 34 8.88 -22.69 1.67
N VAL A 35 8.72 -23.08 2.94
CA VAL A 35 8.23 -22.19 4.00
C VAL A 35 9.15 -20.99 4.17
N LEU A 36 10.47 -21.18 4.20
CA LEU A 36 11.45 -20.09 4.27
C LEU A 36 11.36 -19.14 3.07
N VAL A 37 11.20 -19.65 1.85
CA VAL A 37 11.04 -18.83 0.63
C VAL A 37 9.74 -18.04 0.66
N VAL A 38 8.64 -18.64 1.14
CA VAL A 38 7.34 -17.96 1.32
C VAL A 38 7.46 -16.87 2.38
N VAL A 39 8.02 -17.18 3.56
CA VAL A 39 8.24 -16.20 4.64
C VAL A 39 9.15 -15.06 4.17
N PHE A 40 10.23 -15.35 3.45
CA PHE A 40 11.12 -14.33 2.89
C PHE A 40 10.42 -13.46 1.84
N SER A 41 9.54 -14.04 1.03
CA SER A 41 8.72 -13.32 0.04
C SER A 41 7.68 -12.42 0.72
N LEU A 42 7.02 -12.91 1.77
CA LEU A 42 6.11 -12.13 2.61
C LEU A 42 6.86 -11.00 3.33
N TYR A 43 8.05 -11.28 3.87
CA TYR A 43 8.89 -10.30 4.56
C TYR A 43 9.29 -9.15 3.63
N ARG A 44 9.78 -9.43 2.42
CA ARG A 44 10.08 -8.41 1.40
C ARG A 44 8.84 -7.61 0.98
N ASN A 45 7.67 -8.22 0.94
CA ASN A 45 6.42 -7.54 0.60
C ASN A 45 5.87 -6.68 1.78
N SER A 46 6.20 -7.05 3.03
CA SER A 46 5.77 -6.39 4.26
C SER A 46 6.44 -5.03 4.50
N GLY A 47 5.88 -4.19 5.37
CA GLY A 47 6.47 -2.89 5.77
C GLY A 47 7.74 -3.02 6.61
N LEU A 48 8.01 -4.20 7.18
CA LEU A 48 9.11 -4.42 8.12
C LEU A 48 10.48 -4.40 7.43
N PHE A 49 10.59 -4.93 6.20
CA PHE A 49 11.82 -4.85 5.41
C PHE A 49 12.30 -3.40 5.16
N TYR A 50 11.36 -2.45 5.13
CA TYR A 50 11.62 -1.05 4.83
C TYR A 50 11.39 -0.12 6.03
N ARG A 51 11.25 -0.65 7.26
CA ARG A 51 11.31 0.15 8.51
C ARG A 51 12.77 0.14 8.95
N ASN A 52 13.50 1.20 8.61
CA ASN A 52 14.93 1.28 8.89
C ASN A 52 15.28 1.23 10.38
N GLY A 53 16.41 0.54 10.64
CA GLY A 53 17.28 0.77 11.78
C GLY A 53 18.06 2.10 11.67
N ILE A 54 18.92 2.33 12.66
CA ILE A 54 19.61 3.60 12.96
C ILE A 54 20.24 4.24 11.70
N ILE A 55 19.83 5.46 11.36
CA ILE A 55 20.35 6.23 10.22
C ILE A 55 21.62 6.96 10.67
N LEU A 56 22.77 6.56 10.14
CA LEU A 56 24.03 7.29 10.35
C LEU A 56 24.01 8.63 9.59
N PRO A 57 24.62 9.71 10.13
CA PRO A 57 24.54 11.07 9.58
C PRO A 57 25.09 11.22 8.15
N PHE A 58 25.91 10.29 7.67
CA PHE A 58 26.49 10.30 6.31
C PHE A 58 25.97 9.17 5.39
N SER A 59 24.90 8.49 5.83
CA SER A 59 24.31 7.37 5.09
C SER A 59 23.53 7.85 3.85
N LEU A 60 23.62 7.10 2.74
CA LEU A 60 22.75 7.33 1.59
C LEU A 60 21.33 6.89 1.98
N HIS A 61 20.41 7.83 2.16
CA HIS A 61 19.06 7.48 2.59
C HIS A 61 18.00 8.40 1.99
N LEU A 62 16.75 7.95 2.07
CA LEU A 62 15.57 8.71 1.68
C LEU A 62 14.96 9.38 2.92
N ASN A 63 14.34 10.55 2.74
CA ASN A 63 13.54 11.18 3.79
C ASN A 63 12.41 10.26 4.28
N LYS A 64 11.82 9.46 3.39
CA LYS A 64 10.81 8.45 3.70
C LYS A 64 11.00 7.21 2.83
N GLN A 65 10.85 6.04 3.46
CA GLN A 65 10.87 4.74 2.78
C GLN A 65 9.49 4.18 2.48
N GLU A 66 8.46 4.62 3.22
CA GLU A 66 7.07 4.29 2.95
C GLU A 66 6.22 5.55 3.13
N VAL A 67 5.34 5.82 2.16
CA VAL A 67 4.43 6.96 2.15
C VAL A 67 3.05 6.49 1.72
N TYR A 68 2.03 6.92 2.45
CA TYR A 68 0.63 6.83 2.04
C TYR A 68 0.24 8.16 1.41
N LEU A 69 -0.40 8.12 0.25
CA LEU A 69 -0.89 9.32 -0.46
C LEU A 69 -2.37 9.15 -0.77
N VAL A 70 -3.12 10.23 -0.67
CA VAL A 70 -4.47 10.28 -1.24
C VAL A 70 -4.36 10.48 -2.76
N LYS A 71 -5.30 9.94 -3.54
CA LYS A 71 -5.34 10.20 -4.98
C LYS A 71 -5.33 11.71 -5.27
N GLY A 72 -4.47 12.16 -6.18
CA GLY A 72 -4.25 13.57 -6.49
C GLY A 72 -3.27 14.29 -5.56
N GLU A 73 -2.82 13.64 -4.47
CA GLU A 73 -1.82 14.22 -3.57
C GLU A 73 -0.40 14.13 -4.16
N GLU A 74 0.44 15.08 -3.75
CA GLU A 74 1.85 15.13 -4.12
C GLU A 74 2.76 14.99 -2.89
N PHE A 75 3.95 14.43 -3.10
CA PHE A 75 4.96 14.29 -2.06
C PHE A 75 6.37 14.48 -2.60
N ARG A 76 7.20 15.25 -1.89
CA ARG A 76 8.61 15.44 -2.27
C ARG A 76 9.48 14.35 -1.63
N LEU A 77 9.98 13.44 -2.47
CA LEU A 77 10.97 12.45 -2.09
C LEU A 77 12.36 13.07 -2.17
N ILE A 78 13.07 13.08 -1.04
CA ILE A 78 14.40 13.67 -0.93
C ILE A 78 15.41 12.55 -0.68
N VAL A 79 16.51 12.57 -1.43
CA VAL A 79 17.67 11.71 -1.22
C VAL A 79 18.73 12.51 -0.49
N TYR A 80 19.07 12.10 0.73
CA TYR A 80 20.15 12.71 1.49
C TYR A 80 21.48 12.03 1.12
N ARG A 81 22.31 12.78 0.38
CA ARG A 81 23.75 12.55 0.13
C ARG A 81 24.32 13.77 -0.60
N ILE A 82 25.61 14.06 -0.36
CA ILE A 82 26.32 15.16 -1.00
C ILE A 82 26.81 14.76 -2.41
N ASN A 83 26.57 15.64 -3.40
CA ASN A 83 27.28 15.73 -4.70
C ASN A 83 27.11 14.62 -5.75
N LYS A 84 25.97 13.92 -5.81
CA LYS A 84 25.68 13.02 -6.96
C LYS A 84 24.32 13.30 -7.57
N ARG A 85 24.27 13.31 -8.91
CA ARG A 85 23.02 13.40 -9.66
C ARG A 85 22.14 12.20 -9.32
N VAL A 86 20.88 12.49 -9.04
CA VAL A 86 19.86 11.48 -8.74
C VAL A 86 18.93 11.36 -9.94
N SER A 87 18.60 10.12 -10.32
CA SER A 87 17.52 9.86 -11.28
C SER A 87 16.41 9.08 -10.61
N PHE A 88 15.16 9.49 -10.82
CA PHE A 88 13.99 8.83 -10.26
C PHE A 88 13.22 8.08 -11.35
N HIS A 89 12.64 6.94 -11.00
CA HIS A 89 11.64 6.28 -11.83
C HIS A 89 10.62 5.55 -10.94
N SER A 90 9.43 5.30 -11.50
CA SER A 90 8.37 4.53 -10.82
C SER A 90 8.32 3.12 -11.39
N THR A 91 8.10 2.12 -10.54
CA THR A 91 7.83 0.74 -10.98
C THR A 91 6.45 0.61 -11.63
N ASN A 92 5.52 1.51 -11.30
CA ASN A 92 4.17 1.55 -11.88
C ASN A 92 3.69 3.00 -11.95
N PHE A 93 3.84 3.61 -13.12
CA PHE A 93 3.48 4.99 -13.39
C PHE A 93 1.97 5.24 -13.34
N ARG A 94 1.12 4.22 -13.49
CA ARG A 94 -0.34 4.37 -13.39
C ARG A 94 -0.77 4.62 -11.94
N VAL A 95 -0.05 4.08 -10.98
CA VAL A 95 -0.32 4.27 -9.54
C VAL A 95 0.28 5.58 -9.07
N ALA A 96 1.58 5.78 -9.27
CA ALA A 96 2.25 7.04 -8.94
C ALA A 96 3.41 7.34 -9.89
N GLY A 97 3.52 8.61 -10.29
CA GLY A 97 4.62 9.15 -11.09
C GLY A 97 5.62 9.90 -10.24
N VAL A 98 6.79 10.20 -10.81
CA VAL A 98 7.82 11.04 -10.18
C VAL A 98 8.51 11.88 -11.23
N ASN A 99 8.78 13.15 -10.94
CA ASN A 99 9.54 14.02 -11.83
C ASN A 99 11.05 14.04 -11.49
N PHE A 100 11.84 14.73 -12.31
CA PHE A 100 13.30 14.83 -12.13
C PHE A 100 13.72 15.48 -10.79
N ASN A 101 12.85 16.30 -10.18
CA ASN A 101 13.08 16.94 -8.88
C ASN A 101 12.69 16.06 -7.68
N GLY A 102 12.23 14.82 -7.91
CA GLY A 102 11.78 13.91 -6.85
C GLY A 102 10.38 14.23 -6.32
N ARG A 103 9.57 15.05 -7.01
CA ARG A 103 8.16 15.24 -6.69
C ARG A 103 7.36 14.06 -7.23
N VAL A 104 6.69 13.36 -6.33
CA VAL A 104 5.87 12.16 -6.57
C VAL A 104 4.40 12.57 -6.66
N PHE A 105 3.70 12.09 -7.68
CA PHE A 105 2.28 12.38 -7.95
C PHE A 105 1.46 11.09 -7.81
N ALA A 106 0.37 11.13 -7.05
CA ALA A 106 -0.52 9.98 -6.85
C ALA A 106 -1.67 9.99 -7.87
N TYR A 107 -1.78 8.97 -8.72
CA TYR A 107 -2.76 8.93 -9.81
C TYR A 107 -3.88 7.91 -9.60
N GLN A 108 -3.52 6.64 -9.34
CA GLN A 108 -4.49 5.57 -9.13
C GLN A 108 -4.19 4.84 -7.83
N THR A 109 -5.25 4.35 -7.18
CA THR A 109 -5.10 3.57 -5.96
C THR A 109 -4.31 2.30 -6.19
N GLY A 110 -3.35 2.01 -5.32
CA GLY A 110 -2.48 0.85 -5.49
C GLY A 110 -1.19 0.96 -4.71
N LYS A 111 -0.31 -0.01 -4.94
CA LYS A 111 1.04 -0.07 -4.37
C LYS A 111 2.04 0.06 -5.51
N THR A 112 3.02 0.94 -5.34
CA THR A 112 4.16 1.07 -6.27
C THR A 112 5.42 1.42 -5.49
N PHE A 113 6.56 1.39 -6.17
CA PHE A 113 7.83 1.86 -5.65
C PHE A 113 8.35 2.99 -6.53
N ILE A 114 8.78 4.07 -5.89
CA ILE A 114 9.61 5.10 -6.50
C ILE A 114 11.06 4.76 -6.19
N VAL A 115 11.86 4.58 -7.24
CA VAL A 115 13.25 4.17 -7.14
C VAL A 115 14.14 5.37 -7.47
N ALA A 116 14.98 5.76 -6.51
CA ALA A 116 15.99 6.77 -6.68
C ALA A 116 17.35 6.09 -6.92
N LYS A 117 17.95 6.33 -8.09
CA LYS A 117 19.28 5.83 -8.44
C LYS A 117 20.34 6.89 -8.18
N VAL A 118 21.40 6.50 -7.48
CA VAL A 118 22.55 7.35 -7.17
C VAL A 118 23.84 6.57 -7.46
N GLY A 119 24.44 6.81 -8.63
CA GLY A 119 25.51 5.94 -9.15
C GLY A 119 25.02 4.49 -9.26
N ASN A 120 25.75 3.56 -8.62
CA ASN A 120 25.44 2.13 -8.65
C ASN A 120 24.47 1.68 -7.54
N LYS A 121 23.92 2.62 -6.75
CA LYS A 121 23.01 2.30 -5.64
C LYS A 121 21.58 2.69 -5.98
N GLU A 122 20.64 1.84 -5.60
CA GLU A 122 19.21 2.09 -5.69
C GLU A 122 18.59 2.22 -4.31
N LEU A 123 17.82 3.29 -4.09
CA LEU A 123 16.96 3.46 -2.93
C LEU A 123 15.51 3.33 -3.38
N LYS A 124 14.69 2.64 -2.60
CA LYS A 124 13.27 2.41 -2.92
C LYS A 124 12.38 3.05 -1.86
N CYS A 125 11.49 3.93 -2.31
CA CYS A 125 10.37 4.43 -1.53
C CYS A 125 9.10 3.68 -1.94
N ARG A 126 8.44 3.04 -0.99
CA ARG A 126 7.14 2.41 -1.20
C ARG A 126 6.05 3.47 -1.12
N VAL A 127 5.27 3.59 -2.19
CA VAL A 127 4.12 4.49 -2.27
C VAL A 127 2.84 3.67 -2.28
N LYS A 128 1.93 4.02 -1.38
CA LYS A 128 0.59 3.43 -1.27
C LYS A 128 -0.43 4.52 -1.52
N VAL A 129 -1.12 4.46 -2.64
CA VAL A 129 -2.16 5.41 -2.99
C VAL A 129 -3.50 4.86 -2.54
N ILE A 130 -4.22 5.65 -1.75
CA ILE A 130 -5.53 5.32 -1.18
C ILE A 130 -6.57 6.35 -1.63
N ASP A 131 -7.82 5.93 -1.69
CA ASP A 131 -8.96 6.78 -2.05
C ASP A 131 -10.25 6.23 -1.41
N LEU A 132 -11.32 7.02 -1.38
CA LEU A 132 -12.64 6.52 -0.98
C LEU A 132 -13.39 5.93 -2.18
N ASN A 133 -14.31 5.01 -1.91
CA ASN A 133 -15.23 4.55 -2.94
C ASN A 133 -16.23 5.64 -3.35
N LYS A 134 -16.65 6.47 -2.39
CA LYS A 134 -17.55 7.61 -2.54
C LYS A 134 -17.12 8.73 -1.59
N GLU A 135 -17.08 9.95 -2.12
CA GLU A 135 -16.86 11.18 -1.33
C GLU A 135 -18.19 11.84 -0.92
N GLN A 136 -19.29 11.43 -1.53
CA GLN A 136 -20.63 11.92 -1.22
C GLN A 136 -21.63 10.75 -1.21
N LEU A 137 -22.50 10.74 -0.21
CA LEU A 137 -23.57 9.77 -0.04
C LEU A 137 -24.89 10.50 0.18
N ASN A 138 -25.92 10.07 -0.53
CA ASN A 138 -27.30 10.47 -0.30
C ASN A 138 -28.02 9.22 0.19
N LEU A 139 -28.55 9.27 1.40
CA LEU A 139 -29.22 8.15 2.06
C LEU A 139 -30.57 8.60 2.60
N HIS A 140 -31.51 7.67 2.69
CA HIS A 140 -32.74 7.87 3.46
C HIS A 140 -32.55 7.47 4.92
N VAL A 141 -33.36 8.05 5.81
CA VAL A 141 -33.38 7.63 7.22
C VAL A 141 -33.57 6.11 7.33
N GLY A 142 -32.72 5.46 8.14
CA GLY A 142 -32.70 4.01 8.32
C GLY A 142 -31.81 3.24 7.34
N GLU A 143 -31.44 3.83 6.20
CA GLU A 143 -30.54 3.20 5.24
C GLU A 143 -29.12 3.05 5.79
N SER A 144 -28.40 2.09 5.23
CA SER A 144 -27.01 1.85 5.57
C SER A 144 -26.15 1.69 4.33
N TYR A 145 -24.94 2.22 4.38
CA TYR A 145 -23.97 2.15 3.29
C TYR A 145 -22.60 1.71 3.81
N ARG A 146 -21.89 0.88 3.05
CA ARG A 146 -20.51 0.50 3.39
C ARG A 146 -19.53 1.45 2.71
N LEU A 147 -19.00 2.41 3.46
CA LEU A 147 -17.94 3.31 3.02
C LEU A 147 -16.63 2.52 2.93
N GLY A 148 -16.19 2.26 1.70
CA GLY A 148 -15.00 1.46 1.41
C GLY A 148 -13.81 2.35 1.08
N ILE A 149 -12.62 1.89 1.48
CA ILE A 149 -11.35 2.51 1.10
C ILE A 149 -10.76 1.68 -0.04
N LYS A 150 -10.45 2.35 -1.15
CA LYS A 150 -9.75 1.79 -2.30
C LYS A 150 -8.24 1.83 -2.06
N GLY A 151 -7.54 0.78 -2.49
CA GLY A 151 -6.09 0.67 -2.38
C GLY A 151 -5.60 -0.06 -1.12
N PRO A 152 -4.27 -0.18 -0.93
CA PRO A 152 -3.66 -0.95 0.14
C PRO A 152 -3.71 -0.20 1.49
N ALA A 153 -4.90 -0.04 2.04
CA ALA A 153 -5.16 0.57 3.34
C ALA A 153 -5.32 -0.49 4.44
N PHE A 154 -4.63 -0.30 5.57
CA PHE A 154 -4.77 -1.13 6.75
C PHE A 154 -5.06 -0.25 7.97
N PHE A 155 -5.89 -0.75 8.89
CA PHE A 155 -6.21 -0.09 10.16
C PHE A 155 -6.77 1.33 9.99
N ALA A 156 -7.85 1.45 9.22
CA ALA A 156 -8.57 2.72 9.08
C ALA A 156 -9.41 3.04 10.32
N LYS A 157 -9.40 4.31 10.73
CA LYS A 157 -10.24 4.82 11.83
C LYS A 157 -11.33 5.71 11.25
N TYR A 158 -12.58 5.39 11.55
CA TYR A 158 -13.75 6.15 11.09
C TYR A 158 -14.29 7.02 12.23
N LYS A 159 -14.74 8.24 11.90
CA LYS A 159 -15.41 9.15 12.83
C LYS A 159 -16.49 9.92 12.09
N SER A 160 -17.67 10.04 12.68
CA SER A 160 -18.72 10.96 12.19
C SER A 160 -18.61 12.29 12.93
N SER A 161 -18.78 13.41 12.21
CA SER A 161 -18.88 14.74 12.82
C SER A 161 -20.17 14.92 13.61
N ASN A 162 -21.27 14.31 13.15
CA ASN A 162 -22.56 14.29 13.84
C ASN A 162 -23.16 12.87 13.81
N PRO A 163 -22.92 12.05 14.85
CA PRO A 163 -23.44 10.68 14.97
C PRO A 163 -24.97 10.58 15.11
N SER A 164 -25.66 11.68 15.39
CA SER A 164 -27.12 11.74 15.47
C SER A 164 -27.76 11.76 14.08
N VAL A 165 -27.10 12.38 13.09
CA VAL A 165 -27.52 12.39 11.67
C VAL A 165 -27.09 11.09 10.98
N ALA A 166 -25.81 10.73 11.06
CA ALA A 166 -25.31 9.44 10.57
C ALA A 166 -24.16 8.93 11.43
N SER A 167 -24.22 7.66 11.83
CA SER A 167 -23.17 6.99 12.59
C SER A 167 -22.36 6.06 11.70
N VAL A 168 -21.09 5.84 12.03
CA VAL A 168 -20.20 4.90 11.33
C VAL A 168 -19.55 3.95 12.32
N ASN A 169 -19.48 2.66 12.00
CA ASN A 169 -18.79 1.67 12.82
C ASN A 169 -17.32 1.47 12.40
N ILE A 170 -16.59 0.65 13.15
CA ILE A 170 -15.16 0.37 12.89
C ILE A 170 -14.89 -0.28 11.52
N PHE A 171 -15.90 -0.93 10.93
CA PHE A 171 -15.82 -1.58 9.63
C PHE A 171 -16.24 -0.67 8.46
N GLY A 172 -16.53 0.61 8.72
CA GLY A 172 -16.96 1.56 7.69
C GLY A 172 -18.44 1.45 7.28
N LYS A 173 -19.28 0.72 8.04
CA LYS A 173 -20.73 0.74 7.82
C LYS A 173 -21.32 2.02 8.40
N VAL A 174 -21.82 2.85 7.51
CA VAL A 174 -22.55 4.09 7.77
C VAL A 174 -24.03 3.76 7.92
N LYS A 175 -24.68 4.27 8.95
CA LYS A 175 -26.13 4.18 9.15
C LYS A 175 -26.72 5.58 9.27
N ALA A 176 -27.68 5.89 8.41
CA ALA A 176 -28.45 7.13 8.45
C ALA A 176 -29.51 7.05 9.55
N LYS A 177 -29.63 8.12 10.36
CA LYS A 177 -30.47 8.14 11.56
C LYS A 177 -31.48 9.28 11.57
N SER A 178 -31.07 10.47 11.16
CA SER A 178 -31.97 11.63 11.06
C SER A 178 -31.58 12.49 9.87
N THR A 179 -32.56 13.24 9.36
CA THR A 179 -32.37 14.17 8.24
C THR A 179 -31.30 15.21 8.57
N GLY A 180 -30.45 15.52 7.59
CA GLY A 180 -29.38 16.51 7.74
C GLY A 180 -28.12 16.14 6.99
N ILE A 181 -27.08 16.96 7.14
CA ILE A 181 -25.79 16.77 6.48
C ILE A 181 -24.73 16.53 7.57
N THR A 182 -23.90 15.52 7.38
CA THR A 182 -22.78 15.20 8.29
C THR A 182 -21.59 14.71 7.48
N THR A 183 -20.38 14.80 8.05
CA THR A 183 -19.16 14.36 7.40
C THR A 183 -18.58 13.15 8.13
N ILE A 184 -18.28 12.11 7.37
CA ILE A 184 -17.51 10.96 7.86
C ILE A 184 -16.05 11.16 7.51
N THR A 185 -15.22 11.17 8.54
CA THR A 185 -13.78 11.27 8.45
C THR A 185 -13.15 9.89 8.58
N VAL A 186 -12.24 9.57 7.65
CA VAL A 186 -11.50 8.31 7.63
C VAL A 186 -10.01 8.63 7.76
N ASN A 187 -9.37 8.13 8.81
CA ASN A 187 -7.93 8.29 9.01
C ASN A 187 -7.19 6.98 8.71
N VAL A 188 -6.25 7.02 7.77
CA VAL A 188 -5.38 5.90 7.41
C VAL A 188 -3.93 6.35 7.57
N LYS A 189 -3.26 5.86 8.60
CA LYS A 189 -1.81 6.12 8.85
C LYS A 189 -1.45 7.62 8.77
N GLY A 190 -2.34 8.49 9.28
CA GLY A 190 -2.13 9.95 9.31
C GLY A 190 -2.71 10.70 8.11
N LYS A 191 -3.21 10.00 7.08
CA LYS A 191 -3.95 10.61 5.97
C LYS A 191 -5.44 10.67 6.26
N ILE A 192 -6.05 11.81 5.98
CA ILE A 192 -7.46 12.11 6.27
C ILE A 192 -8.24 12.13 4.96
N LEU A 193 -9.23 11.25 4.84
CA LEU A 193 -10.24 11.27 3.77
C LEU A 193 -11.59 11.67 4.37
N ARG A 194 -12.43 12.33 3.57
CA ARG A 194 -13.74 12.82 4.02
C ARG A 194 -14.82 12.37 3.05
N CYS A 195 -15.97 12.00 3.60
CA CYS A 195 -17.18 11.68 2.86
C CYS A 195 -18.34 12.49 3.42
N SER A 196 -18.98 13.32 2.58
CA SER A 196 -20.19 14.05 2.95
C SER A 196 -21.40 13.13 2.86
N VAL A 197 -22.21 13.09 3.89
CA VAL A 197 -23.42 12.27 3.96
C VAL A 197 -24.61 13.19 4.12
N THR A 198 -25.49 13.18 3.13
CA THR A 198 -26.78 13.86 3.16
C THR A 198 -27.86 12.83 3.43
N VAL A 199 -28.60 13.01 4.52
CA VAL A 199 -29.72 12.17 4.90
C VAL A 199 -31.02 12.90 4.61
N ARG A 200 -31.92 12.25 3.88
CA ARG A 200 -33.26 12.75 3.53
C ARG A 200 -34.35 11.87 4.08
#